data_AF-A0A9P0LCR6-F1
#
_entry.id   AF-A0A9P0LCR6-F1
#
_cell.length_a   1.000
_cell.length_b   1.000
_cell.length_c   1.000
_cell.angle_alpha   90.00
_cell.angle_beta   90.00
_cell.angle_gamma   90.00
#
_symmetry.space_group_name_H-M   'P 1'
#
loop_
_entity.id
_entity.type
_entity.pdbx_description
1 polymer ?
#
loop_
_entity_poly.entity_id
_entity_poly.type
_entity_poly.pdbx_seq_one_letter_code
_entity_poly.pdbx_strand_id
1 'polypeptide(L)'
;MGNEQRTFVINHIKRFPRYTSHYSRKANSQTKYLSSDSNIKIVYDLYKTTCKDEKKIPVKLSYYRYIFNSEFNLRFHRPHSVTCFRCDSHQNIIKYPNDDSKVSHSKVQVALHQKRFENAINMKKSDIEKYRLSTNTVVVCFDLQQSLPTPLLTTSKNKPMKMKNKISIWMKV
;
A
#
# COMPACT_ATOMS: atom_id res chain seq x y z
N MET A 1 -29.95 -2.07 25.42
CA MET A 1 -29.91 -2.18 23.94
C MET A 1 -29.90 -3.67 23.60
N GLY A 2 -30.92 -4.14 22.88
CA GLY A 2 -31.20 -5.57 22.74
C GLY A 2 -30.13 -6.33 21.93
N ASN A 3 -29.82 -7.56 22.35
CA ASN A 3 -28.87 -8.46 21.71
C ASN A 3 -29.09 -8.62 20.19
N GLU A 4 -30.34 -8.48 19.73
CA GLU A 4 -30.70 -8.58 18.32
C GLU A 4 -30.06 -7.49 17.44
N GLN A 5 -30.04 -6.24 17.91
CA GLN A 5 -29.42 -5.12 17.17
C GLN A 5 -27.90 -5.31 17.07
N ARG A 6 -27.28 -5.83 18.13
CA ARG A 6 -25.85 -6.15 18.16
C ARG A 6 -25.52 -7.24 17.14
N THR A 7 -26.29 -8.34 17.14
CA THR A 7 -26.12 -9.43 16.18
C THR A 7 -26.28 -8.95 14.74
N PHE A 8 -27.25 -8.08 14.49
CA PHE A 8 -27.48 -7.51 13.17
C PHE A 8 -26.28 -6.69 12.66
N VAL A 9 -25.72 -5.83 13.52
CA VAL A 9 -24.49 -5.06 13.19
C VAL A 9 -23.32 -6.00 12.89
N ILE A 10 -23.11 -7.03 13.72
CA ILE A 10 -22.04 -8.01 13.52
C ILE A 10 -22.20 -8.73 12.17
N ASN A 11 -23.42 -9.17 11.84
CA ASN A 11 -23.72 -9.84 10.58
C ASN A 11 -23.48 -8.92 9.39
N HIS A 12 -23.86 -7.63 9.48
CA HIS A 12 -23.56 -6.65 8.45
C HIS A 12 -22.04 -6.50 8.23
N ILE A 13 -21.24 -6.35 9.29
CA ILE A 13 -19.76 -6.23 9.18
C ILE A 13 -19.13 -7.50 8.59
N LYS A 14 -19.70 -8.69 8.83
CA LYS A 14 -19.22 -9.96 8.26
C LYS A 14 -19.42 -10.09 6.75
N ARG A 15 -20.30 -9.29 6.13
CA ARG A 15 -20.57 -9.32 4.67
C ARG A 15 -19.44 -8.73 3.84
N PHE A 16 -18.57 -7.90 4.43
CA PHE A 16 -17.48 -7.26 3.69
C PHE A 16 -16.33 -8.24 3.44
N PRO A 17 -15.74 -8.24 2.22
CA PRO A 17 -14.56 -9.03 1.92
C PRO A 17 -13.37 -8.58 2.77
N ARG A 18 -12.57 -9.56 3.20
CA ARG A 18 -11.44 -9.37 4.11
C ARG A 18 -10.14 -9.79 3.47
N TYR A 19 -9.18 -8.90 3.47
CA TYR A 19 -7.88 -9.09 2.85
C TYR A 19 -6.79 -9.30 3.90
N THR A 20 -5.72 -9.98 3.51
CA THR A 20 -4.50 -10.07 4.33
C THR A 20 -3.44 -9.19 3.69
N SER A 21 -2.75 -8.39 4.50
CA SER A 21 -1.64 -7.58 4.01
C SER A 21 -0.51 -8.47 3.53
N HIS A 22 -0.13 -8.36 2.25
CA HIS A 22 0.97 -9.11 1.63
C HIS A 22 2.30 -8.97 2.42
N TYR A 23 2.55 -7.76 2.94
CA TYR A 23 3.77 -7.40 3.68
C TYR A 23 3.73 -7.83 5.15
N SER A 24 2.55 -8.03 5.73
CA SER A 24 2.38 -8.31 7.17
C SER A 24 2.04 -9.78 7.46
N ARG A 25 2.05 -10.66 6.45
CA ARG A 25 1.67 -12.08 6.59
C ARG A 25 2.43 -12.81 7.71
N LYS A 26 3.70 -12.47 7.95
CA LYS A 26 4.52 -13.08 9.01
C LYS A 26 4.44 -12.37 10.37
N ALA A 27 4.13 -11.08 10.41
CA ALA A 27 4.19 -10.27 11.63
C ALA A 27 2.83 -9.99 12.29
N ASN A 28 1.73 -9.97 11.51
CA ASN A 28 0.38 -9.67 12.00
C ASN A 28 -0.66 -10.55 11.28
N SER A 29 -0.53 -11.88 11.41
CA SER A 29 -1.37 -12.86 10.72
C SER A 29 -2.86 -12.79 11.07
N GLN A 30 -3.18 -12.28 12.27
CA GLN A 30 -4.56 -12.18 12.77
C GLN A 30 -5.31 -10.92 12.30
N THR A 31 -4.60 -9.86 11.89
CA THR A 31 -5.25 -8.62 11.43
C THR A 31 -5.74 -8.77 10.00
N LYS A 32 -7.02 -8.51 9.79
CA LYS A 32 -7.66 -8.51 8.47
C LYS A 32 -7.93 -7.07 8.04
N TYR A 33 -7.98 -6.85 6.73
CA TYR A 33 -8.14 -5.52 6.16
C TYR A 33 -9.40 -5.45 5.28
N LEU A 34 -10.12 -4.35 5.36
CA LEU A 34 -11.14 -3.94 4.41
C LEU A 34 -10.50 -3.13 3.27
N SER A 35 -11.24 -2.93 2.18
CA SER A 35 -10.77 -2.14 1.02
C SER A 35 -10.26 -0.74 1.44
N SER A 36 -9.29 -0.22 0.69
CA SER A 36 -8.76 1.14 0.87
C SER A 36 -9.75 2.24 0.55
N ASP A 37 -10.75 1.92 -0.27
CA ASP A 37 -11.78 2.88 -0.69
C ASP A 37 -12.92 2.97 0.33
N SER A 38 -12.89 2.10 1.34
CA SER A 38 -13.85 2.09 2.43
C SER A 38 -13.27 2.76 3.67
N ASN A 39 -14.15 3.35 4.46
CA ASN A 39 -13.87 3.74 5.83
C ASN A 39 -15.10 3.43 6.69
N ILE A 40 -14.95 3.58 8.00
CA ILE A 40 -16.02 3.28 8.96
C ILE A 40 -17.31 4.07 8.73
N LYS A 41 -17.23 5.29 8.18
CA LYS A 41 -18.40 6.09 7.83
C LYS A 41 -19.12 5.50 6.62
N ILE A 42 -18.38 5.15 5.55
CA ILE A 42 -18.93 4.50 4.36
C ILE A 42 -19.60 3.17 4.71
N VAL A 43 -18.92 2.34 5.51
CA VAL A 43 -19.44 1.05 5.96
C VAL A 43 -20.71 1.25 6.81
N TYR A 44 -20.77 2.28 7.63
CA TYR A 44 -21.98 2.62 8.39
C TYR A 44 -23.11 3.20 7.52
N ASP A 45 -22.78 3.95 6.48
CA ASP A 45 -23.78 4.46 5.53
C ASP A 45 -24.44 3.30 4.77
N LEU A 46 -23.66 2.29 4.37
CA LEU A 46 -24.18 1.03 3.81
C LEU A 46 -25.08 0.28 4.80
N TYR A 47 -24.69 0.24 6.08
CA TYR A 47 -25.50 -0.35 7.15
C TYR A 47 -26.86 0.34 7.27
N LYS A 48 -26.91 1.68 7.23
CA LYS A 48 -28.18 2.43 7.27
C LYS A 48 -29.07 2.09 6.07
N THR A 49 -28.49 1.93 4.88
CA THR A 49 -29.25 1.51 3.70
C THR A 49 -29.83 0.11 3.90
N THR A 50 -29.03 -0.85 4.40
CA THR A 50 -29.53 -2.21 4.71
C THR A 50 -30.62 -2.18 5.78
N CYS A 51 -30.49 -1.34 6.82
CA CYS A 51 -31.55 -1.14 7.82
C CYS A 51 -32.85 -0.62 7.19
N LYS A 52 -32.75 0.32 6.24
CA LYS A 52 -33.93 0.85 5.54
C LYS A 52 -34.64 -0.24 4.74
N ASP A 53 -33.89 -1.06 4.02
CA ASP A 53 -34.44 -2.15 3.20
C ASP A 53 -35.10 -3.24 4.05
N GLU A 54 -34.50 -3.58 5.19
CA GLU A 54 -35.03 -4.57 6.15
C GLU A 54 -36.03 -3.98 7.17
N LYS A 55 -36.44 -2.72 7.00
CA LYS A 55 -37.35 -1.99 7.91
C LYS A 55 -36.91 -2.00 9.38
N LYS A 56 -35.60 -1.95 9.64
CA LYS A 56 -35.01 -1.88 10.98
C LYS A 56 -34.55 -0.46 11.32
N ILE A 57 -34.57 -0.12 12.61
CA ILE A 57 -34.05 1.16 13.10
C ILE A 57 -32.52 1.03 13.26
N PRO A 58 -31.70 1.86 12.59
CA PRO A 58 -30.25 1.81 12.70
C PRO A 58 -29.77 2.29 14.07
N VAL A 59 -28.74 1.63 14.60
CA VAL A 59 -28.03 2.09 15.80
C VAL A 59 -27.21 3.35 15.53
N LYS A 60 -26.81 4.08 16.58
CA LYS A 60 -25.90 5.24 16.45
C LYS A 60 -24.53 4.81 15.92
N LEU A 61 -23.89 5.69 15.12
CA LEU A 61 -22.53 5.47 14.58
C LEU A 61 -21.49 5.16 15.67
N SER A 62 -21.60 5.80 16.85
CA SER A 62 -20.70 5.54 17.98
C SER A 62 -20.76 4.08 18.43
N TYR A 63 -21.96 3.52 18.55
CA TYR A 63 -22.18 2.13 18.93
C TYR A 63 -21.76 1.15 17.82
N TYR A 64 -22.04 1.49 16.56
CA TYR A 64 -21.55 0.72 15.42
C TYR A 64 -20.01 0.63 15.39
N ARG A 65 -19.34 1.77 15.58
CA ARG A 65 -17.88 1.87 15.66
C ARG A 65 -17.32 1.10 16.85
N TYR A 66 -18.00 1.15 18.00
CA TYR A 66 -17.62 0.37 19.17
C TYR A 66 -17.59 -1.13 18.83
N ILE A 67 -18.68 -1.67 18.27
CA ILE A 67 -18.74 -3.07 17.84
C ILE A 67 -17.66 -3.39 16.80
N PHE A 68 -17.45 -2.50 15.83
CA PHE A 68 -16.41 -2.68 14.81
C PHE A 68 -15.01 -2.82 15.43
N ASN A 69 -14.68 -2.01 16.44
CA ASN A 69 -13.37 -1.99 17.07
C ASN A 69 -13.19 -3.07 18.14
N SER A 70 -14.25 -3.45 18.86
CA SER A 70 -14.18 -4.41 19.97
C SER A 70 -14.29 -5.86 19.50
N GLU A 71 -15.15 -6.13 18.51
CA GLU A 71 -15.45 -7.51 18.07
C GLU A 71 -14.61 -7.94 16.86
N PHE A 72 -13.93 -7.01 16.19
CA PHE A 72 -13.17 -7.30 14.99
C PHE A 72 -11.77 -6.71 15.04
N ASN A 73 -10.76 -7.54 14.81
CA ASN A 73 -9.40 -7.09 14.50
C ASN A 73 -9.29 -6.68 13.02
N LEU A 74 -10.16 -5.74 12.60
CA LEU A 74 -10.26 -5.23 11.24
C LEU A 74 -9.63 -3.83 11.12
N ARG A 75 -8.91 -3.61 10.03
CA ARG A 75 -8.35 -2.30 9.65
C ARG A 75 -8.76 -1.94 8.23
N PHE A 76 -8.63 -0.70 7.83
CA PHE A 76 -8.78 -0.30 6.42
C PHE A 76 -7.42 -0.35 5.74
N HIS A 77 -7.37 -0.88 4.52
CA HIS A 77 -6.14 -0.78 3.72
C HIS A 77 -5.79 0.68 3.50
N ARG A 78 -4.49 1.00 3.54
CA ARG A 78 -4.05 2.30 3.04
C ARG A 78 -4.17 2.30 1.52
N PRO A 79 -4.58 3.42 0.89
CA PRO A 79 -4.52 3.57 -0.55
C PRO A 79 -3.13 3.19 -1.03
N HIS A 80 -3.05 2.12 -1.82
CA HIS A 80 -1.78 1.54 -2.18
C HIS A 80 -1.35 2.07 -3.54
N SER A 81 -0.32 2.90 -3.59
CA SER A 81 0.48 3.05 -4.82
C SER A 81 1.60 2.01 -4.77
N VAL A 82 1.24 0.74 -5.02
CA VAL A 82 2.24 -0.38 -5.05
C VAL A 82 3.17 -0.22 -6.24
N THR A 83 2.75 0.58 -7.21
CA THR A 83 3.23 0.44 -8.56
C THR A 83 4.38 1.41 -8.80
N CYS A 84 5.44 0.87 -9.38
CA CYS A 84 6.55 1.70 -9.81
C CYS A 84 6.06 2.53 -11.00
N PHE A 85 5.95 3.85 -10.83
CA PHE A 85 5.58 4.78 -11.90
C PHE A 85 6.33 4.53 -13.23
N ARG A 86 7.61 4.13 -13.15
CA ARG A 86 8.42 3.80 -14.34
C ARG A 86 7.90 2.55 -15.03
N CYS A 87 7.58 1.50 -14.26
CA CYS A 87 6.95 0.29 -14.79
C CYS A 87 5.58 0.62 -15.38
N ASP A 88 4.75 1.38 -14.68
CA ASP A 88 3.39 1.72 -15.14
C ASP A 88 3.43 2.50 -16.45
N SER A 89 4.33 3.48 -16.56
CA SER A 89 4.50 4.28 -17.76
C SER A 89 4.88 3.40 -18.97
N HIS A 90 5.82 2.47 -18.79
CA HIS A 90 6.21 1.57 -19.88
C HIS A 90 5.15 0.49 -20.16
N GLN A 91 4.47 -0.03 -19.14
CA GLN A 91 3.38 -0.99 -19.31
C GLN A 91 2.21 -0.38 -20.07
N ASN A 92 1.90 0.90 -19.86
CA ASN A 92 0.88 1.60 -20.64
C ASN A 92 1.25 1.66 -22.12
N ILE A 93 2.51 1.98 -22.45
CA ILE A 93 2.99 1.98 -23.85
C ILE A 93 2.92 0.59 -24.47
N ILE A 94 3.21 -0.46 -23.69
CA ILE A 94 3.13 -1.85 -24.16
C ILE A 94 1.68 -2.30 -24.37
N LYS A 95 0.76 -1.90 -23.49
CA LYS A 95 -0.66 -2.28 -23.54
C LYS A 95 -1.43 -1.54 -24.64
N TYR A 96 -1.06 -0.29 -24.90
CA TYR A 96 -1.70 0.57 -25.89
C TYR A 96 -0.66 1.02 -26.92
N PRO A 97 -0.29 0.13 -27.85
CA PRO A 97 0.77 0.39 -28.80
C PRO A 97 0.34 1.43 -29.84
N ASN A 98 1.14 2.49 -29.97
CA ASN A 98 1.02 3.45 -31.06
C ASN A 98 2.16 3.30 -32.09
N ASP A 99 3.25 2.62 -31.72
CA ASP A 99 4.50 2.49 -32.47
C ASP A 99 5.29 1.29 -31.95
N ASP A 100 5.61 0.34 -32.83
CA ASP A 100 6.30 -0.92 -32.50
C ASP A 100 7.73 -0.71 -31.97
N SER A 101 8.40 0.36 -32.40
CA SER A 101 9.73 0.74 -31.91
C SER A 101 9.66 1.14 -30.43
N LYS A 102 8.64 1.93 -30.05
CA LYS A 102 8.41 2.37 -28.67
C LYS A 102 8.00 1.23 -27.74
N VAL A 103 7.25 0.26 -28.26
CA VAL A 103 6.88 -0.96 -27.53
C VAL A 103 8.12 -1.79 -27.24
N SER A 104 8.95 -2.03 -28.25
CA SER A 104 10.19 -2.80 -28.12
C SER A 104 11.16 -2.15 -27.13
N HIS A 105 11.35 -0.84 -27.24
CA HIS A 105 12.14 -0.06 -26.28
C HIS A 105 11.57 -0.18 -24.85
N SER A 106 10.26 -0.03 -24.68
CA SER A 106 9.61 -0.09 -23.36
C SER A 106 9.75 -1.46 -22.71
N LYS A 107 9.68 -2.56 -23.48
CA LYS A 107 9.93 -3.93 -22.98
C LYS A 107 11.36 -4.06 -22.44
N VAL A 108 12.36 -3.56 -23.17
CA VAL A 108 13.77 -3.57 -22.73
C VAL A 108 13.95 -2.76 -21.45
N GLN A 109 13.34 -1.57 -21.36
CA GLN A 109 13.45 -0.72 -20.17
C GLN A 109 12.82 -1.38 -18.93
N VAL A 110 11.69 -2.06 -19.08
CA VAL A 110 11.05 -2.81 -17.99
C VAL A 110 11.96 -3.94 -17.51
N ALA A 111 12.48 -4.76 -18.43
CA ALA A 111 13.37 -5.87 -18.09
C ALA A 111 14.66 -5.38 -17.39
N LEU A 112 15.27 -4.31 -17.91
CA LEU A 112 16.45 -3.69 -17.30
C LEU A 112 16.17 -3.17 -15.90
N HIS A 113 15.03 -2.50 -15.71
CA HIS A 113 14.63 -1.97 -14.40
C HIS A 113 14.40 -3.07 -13.37
N GLN A 114 13.74 -4.17 -13.76
CA GLN A 114 13.53 -5.34 -12.90
C GLN A 114 14.85 -6.00 -12.53
N LYS A 115 15.75 -6.22 -13.50
CA LYS A 115 17.08 -6.79 -13.25
C LYS A 115 17.91 -5.94 -12.29
N ARG A 116 17.87 -4.61 -12.44
CA ARG A 116 18.53 -3.68 -11.51
C ARG A 116 17.96 -3.78 -10.09
N PHE A 117 16.64 -3.91 -9.96
CA PHE A 117 15.99 -4.09 -8.67
C PHE A 117 16.40 -5.41 -8.00
N GLU A 118 16.38 -6.52 -8.75
CA GLU A 118 16.82 -7.84 -8.25
C GLU A 118 18.27 -7.82 -7.80
N ASN A 119 19.17 -7.23 -8.60
CA ASN A 119 20.57 -7.07 -8.25
C ASN A 119 20.73 -6.28 -6.94
N ALA A 120 20.02 -5.16 -6.78
CA ALA A 120 20.07 -4.36 -5.55
C ALA A 120 19.58 -5.14 -4.32
N ILE A 121 18.53 -5.95 -4.47
CA ILE A 121 18.02 -6.82 -3.40
C ILE A 121 19.03 -7.92 -3.05
N ASN A 122 19.66 -8.53 -4.05
CA ASN A 122 20.66 -9.59 -3.85
C ASN A 122 21.93 -9.04 -3.18
N MET A 123 22.39 -7.85 -3.59
CA MET A 123 23.50 -7.16 -2.93
C MET A 123 23.17 -6.88 -1.46
N LYS A 124 22.00 -6.31 -1.18
CA LYS A 124 21.55 -6.06 0.20
C LYS A 124 21.55 -7.34 1.05
N LYS A 125 21.04 -8.45 0.51
CA LYS A 125 21.07 -9.74 1.22
C LYS A 125 22.50 -10.19 1.51
N SER A 126 23.37 -10.13 0.51
CA SER A 126 24.80 -10.48 0.66
C SER A 126 25.47 -9.66 1.75
N ASP A 127 25.23 -8.35 1.78
CA ASP A 127 25.84 -7.47 2.77
C ASP A 127 25.28 -7.71 4.19
N ILE A 128 23.99 -8.00 4.33
CA ILE A 128 23.41 -8.44 5.61
C ILE A 128 24.07 -9.74 6.10
N GLU A 129 24.31 -10.72 5.23
CA GLU A 129 25.00 -11.95 5.64
C GLU A 129 26.45 -11.69 6.03
N LYS A 130 27.18 -10.83 5.29
CA LYS A 130 28.56 -10.43 5.67
C LYS A 130 28.60 -9.78 7.05
N TYR A 131 27.64 -8.90 7.35
CA TYR A 131 27.51 -8.29 8.68
C TYR A 131 27.30 -9.35 9.77
N ARG A 132 26.43 -10.33 9.53
CA ARG A 132 26.19 -11.41 10.52
C ARG A 132 27.41 -12.26 10.80
N LEU A 133 28.28 -12.44 9.81
CA LEU A 133 29.45 -13.31 9.90
C LEU A 133 30.72 -12.60 10.36
N SER A 134 30.74 -11.26 10.42
CA SER A 134 31.95 -10.50 10.73
C SER A 134 31.76 -9.58 11.93
N THR A 135 32.74 -9.59 12.83
CA THR A 135 32.75 -8.75 14.04
C THR A 135 33.28 -7.33 13.78
N ASN A 136 33.90 -7.09 12.62
CA ASN A 136 34.56 -5.82 12.27
C ASN A 136 33.93 -5.10 11.06
N THR A 137 32.71 -5.48 10.66
CA THR A 137 32.01 -4.82 9.55
C THR A 137 30.72 -4.21 10.06
N VAL A 138 30.46 -2.94 9.70
CA VAL A 138 29.16 -2.30 9.92
C VAL A 138 28.49 -2.11 8.57
N VAL A 139 27.25 -2.55 8.45
CA VAL A 139 26.44 -2.33 7.23
C VAL A 139 25.38 -1.29 7.53
N VAL A 140 25.53 -0.12 6.90
CA VAL A 140 24.56 0.97 7.00
C VAL A 140 23.61 0.93 5.81
N CYS A 141 22.30 0.84 6.09
CA CYS A 141 21.25 0.89 5.07
C CYS A 141 20.25 1.99 5.45
N PHE A 142 20.20 3.07 4.67
CA PHE A 142 19.19 4.12 4.82
C PHE A 142 18.24 4.12 3.62
N ASP A 143 16.95 4.23 3.89
CA ASP A 143 15.95 4.53 2.85
C ASP A 143 15.95 6.03 2.63
N LEU A 144 16.31 6.47 1.42
CA LEU A 144 16.17 7.87 1.03
C LEU A 144 14.68 8.14 0.79
N GLN A 145 13.92 8.34 1.87
CA GLN A 145 12.54 8.79 1.77
C GLN A 145 12.50 10.20 1.15
N GLN A 146 11.57 10.36 0.23
CA GLN A 146 11.39 11.56 -0.57
C GLN A 146 10.82 12.70 0.29
N SER A 147 11.66 13.68 0.64
CA SER A 147 11.24 15.07 0.92
C SER A 147 12.47 15.91 1.31
N LEU A 148 13.13 16.55 0.34
CA LEU A 148 13.78 17.83 0.65
C LEU A 148 12.65 18.88 0.64
N PRO A 149 12.53 19.75 1.67
CA PRO A 149 11.60 20.87 1.62
C PRO A 149 12.04 21.82 0.50
N THR A 150 11.47 21.66 -0.69
CA THR A 150 11.66 22.62 -1.77
C THR A 150 10.64 23.74 -1.63
N PRO A 151 11.03 25.02 -1.72
CA PRO A 151 10.08 26.12 -1.72
C PRO A 151 9.06 25.96 -2.85
N LEU A 152 7.80 26.27 -2.53
CA LEU A 152 6.70 26.23 -3.49
C LEU A 152 6.86 27.40 -4.48
N LEU A 153 7.29 27.11 -5.71
CA LEU A 153 7.34 28.10 -6.78
C LEU A 153 5.94 28.22 -7.42
N THR A 154 5.38 29.44 -7.41
CA THR A 154 4.00 29.75 -7.82
C THR A 154 3.87 30.19 -9.29
N THR A 155 4.92 30.08 -10.09
CA THR A 155 4.90 30.44 -11.52
C THR A 155 5.23 29.25 -12.43
N SER A 156 4.75 29.32 -13.66
CA SER A 156 4.18 28.24 -14.46
C SER A 156 5.14 27.13 -14.93
N LYS A 157 4.60 25.91 -14.97
CA LYS A 157 5.11 24.70 -15.65
C LYS A 157 6.52 24.23 -15.29
N ASN A 158 6.76 23.92 -14.02
CA ASN A 158 7.79 22.94 -13.67
C ASN A 158 7.23 21.93 -12.67
N LYS A 159 7.08 20.66 -13.12
CA LYS A 159 6.96 19.53 -12.19
C LYS A 159 8.16 19.62 -11.24
N PRO A 160 8.01 19.41 -9.92
CA PRO A 160 9.17 19.25 -9.06
C PRO A 160 10.06 18.18 -9.69
N MET A 161 11.33 18.53 -9.92
CA MET A 161 12.31 17.62 -10.50
C MET A 161 12.45 16.42 -9.58
N LYS A 162 11.68 15.36 -9.84
CA LYS A 162 11.79 14.09 -9.12
C LYS A 162 13.04 13.40 -9.67
N MET A 163 14.21 13.70 -9.11
CA MET A 163 15.36 12.79 -9.24
C MET A 163 14.99 11.50 -8.53
N LYS A 164 14.46 10.54 -9.29
CA LYS A 164 14.24 9.16 -8.85
C LYS A 164 15.46 8.31 -9.22
N ASN A 165 16.59 8.63 -8.62
CA ASN A 165 17.70 7.71 -8.58
C ASN A 165 17.84 7.26 -7.13
N LYS A 166 17.49 5.99 -6.85
CA LYS A 166 18.09 5.28 -5.72
C LYS A 166 19.56 5.15 -6.06
N ILE A 167 20.36 6.09 -5.59
CA ILE A 167 21.81 5.91 -5.55
C ILE A 167 22.09 5.29 -4.19
N SER A 168 22.40 4.00 -4.18
CA SER A 168 23.04 3.37 -3.04
C SER A 168 24.52 3.71 -3.13
N ILE A 169 24.97 4.72 -2.40
CA ILE A 169 26.40 4.98 -2.23
C ILE A 169 26.84 4.14 -1.03
N TRP A 170 27.76 3.22 -1.28
CA TRP A 170 28.35 2.36 -0.26
C TRP A 170 29.72 2.93 0.08
N MET A 171 29.85 3.56 1.25
CA MET A 171 31.14 3.98 1.76
C MET A 171 31.69 2.85 2.62
N LYS A 172 32.83 2.29 2.19
CA LYS A 172 33.68 1.46 3.03
C LYS A 172 34.51 2.43 3.88
N VAL A 173 34.28 2.43 5.19
CA VAL A 173 35.22 3.03 6.14
C VAL A 173 36.17 1.94 6.58
#